data_AF-A0A9D1ATY3-F1
#
_entry.id   AF-A0A9D1ATY3-F1
#
_cell.length_a   1.000
_cell.length_b   1.000
_cell.length_c   1.000
_cell.angle_alpha   90.00
_cell.angle_beta   90.00
_cell.angle_gamma   90.00
#
_symmetry.space_group_name_H-M   'P 1'
#
loop_
_entity.id
_entity.type
_entity.pdbx_description
1 polymer ?
#
loop_
_entity_poly.entity_id
_entity_poly.type
_entity_poly.pdbx_seq_one_letter_code
_entity_poly.pdbx_strand_id
1 'polypeptide(L)'
;MREHTSIALLALAGACLSGCAYDEGLIIENLKGTIKIPIEAATRTIIDEEGNATELTDPRLIGPVYLGLYPSVAEANVLERYPHPELGPQYQTDVPGDAYPYGGISVGDIRFACLEFLTCKVVSGRYADWNSLVEWFQLIQQPILDNQGVEISDGEYLRQTCYDLLNVTSDAETRITAYEDRNGDGETNELDLDFVLDDAGEYYVGDFTLWQQEFFWDQDQENCTPGLDCKGFTLWGWMDAPSSLSFKYSTCEDGLGQNIEVYDADFIGGRPQADLLNFPSIYIDDGDWVVGNPYQWDNIDARPELILDFEVQ
;
A
#
# COMPACT_ATOMS: atom_id res chain seq x y z
N MET A 1 -34.22 39.06 -62.19
CA MET A 1 -34.70 39.65 -60.91
C MET A 1 -34.73 38.51 -59.91
N ARG A 2 -33.60 38.26 -59.24
CA ARG A 2 -33.31 38.62 -57.82
C ARG A 2 -34.24 37.86 -56.87
N GLU A 3 -33.83 36.67 -56.45
CA GLU A 3 -33.02 36.35 -55.24
C GLU A 3 -33.93 35.99 -54.06
N HIS A 4 -34.24 34.70 -53.94
CA HIS A 4 -34.80 34.07 -52.74
C HIS A 4 -33.82 32.99 -52.30
N THR A 5 -32.80 33.38 -51.54
CA THR A 5 -31.96 32.43 -50.79
C THR A 5 -31.26 33.20 -49.68
N SER A 6 -31.08 32.54 -48.54
CA SER A 6 -30.22 32.97 -47.42
C SER A 6 -30.89 33.70 -46.25
N ILE A 7 -31.93 33.12 -45.64
CA ILE A 7 -32.24 33.38 -44.22
C ILE A 7 -32.76 32.07 -43.60
N ALA A 8 -31.88 31.10 -43.34
CA ALA A 8 -32.22 29.94 -42.50
C ALA A 8 -30.98 29.22 -41.93
N LEU A 9 -29.79 29.40 -42.52
CA LEU A 9 -28.60 28.65 -42.11
C LEU A 9 -27.77 29.31 -40.99
N LEU A 10 -28.03 30.58 -40.62
CA LEU A 10 -27.20 31.29 -39.63
C LEU A 10 -27.66 31.12 -38.17
N ALA A 11 -28.84 30.55 -37.92
CA ALA A 11 -29.39 30.42 -36.57
C ALA A 11 -29.02 29.09 -35.88
N LEU A 12 -28.54 28.09 -36.61
CA LEU A 12 -28.24 26.76 -36.05
C LEU A 12 -26.77 26.57 -35.64
N ALA A 13 -25.85 27.43 -36.12
CA ALA A 13 -24.42 27.31 -35.80
C ALA A 13 -24.03 27.97 -34.45
N GLY A 14 -24.88 28.84 -33.89
CA GLY A 14 -24.62 29.52 -32.62
C GLY A 14 -24.97 28.68 -31.37
N ALA A 15 -25.82 27.66 -31.51
CA ALA A 15 -26.30 26.85 -30.37
C ALA A 15 -25.44 25.61 -30.08
N CYS A 16 -24.51 25.25 -30.98
CA CYS A 16 -23.62 24.09 -30.79
C CYS A 16 -22.25 24.47 -30.20
N LEU A 17 -21.96 25.76 -29.97
CA LEU A 17 -20.72 26.23 -29.36
C LEU A 17 -20.87 26.63 -27.89
N SER A 18 -22.09 26.64 -27.35
CA SER A 18 -22.35 26.72 -25.91
C SER A 18 -22.55 25.33 -25.33
N GLY A 19 -21.65 24.39 -25.66
CA GLY A 19 -21.40 23.30 -24.75
C GLY A 19 -20.78 23.96 -23.51
N CYS A 20 -21.60 24.18 -22.48
CA CYS A 20 -21.09 24.55 -21.16
C CYS A 20 -20.27 23.36 -20.66
N ALA A 21 -19.02 23.23 -21.13
CA ALA A 21 -17.98 22.63 -20.32
C ALA A 21 -17.83 23.60 -19.16
N TYR A 22 -18.58 23.33 -18.09
CA TYR A 22 -18.33 23.98 -16.82
C TYR A 22 -16.92 23.52 -16.47
N ASP A 23 -15.95 24.43 -16.58
CA ASP A 23 -14.64 24.21 -16.01
C ASP A 23 -14.87 24.23 -14.50
N GLU A 24 -15.05 23.04 -13.91
CA GLU A 24 -15.32 22.89 -12.48
C GLU A 24 -14.12 23.38 -11.64
N GLY A 25 -12.99 23.70 -12.28
CA GLY A 25 -11.79 24.20 -11.61
C GLY A 25 -11.15 23.17 -10.69
N LEU A 26 -11.57 21.91 -10.75
CA LEU A 26 -11.04 20.84 -9.91
C LEU A 26 -9.59 20.57 -10.29
N ILE A 27 -8.70 20.77 -9.32
CA ILE A 27 -7.28 20.44 -9.45
C ILE A 27 -7.14 18.97 -9.09
N ILE A 28 -6.96 18.13 -10.11
CA ILE A 28 -6.74 16.69 -9.98
C ILE A 28 -5.26 16.42 -10.22
N GLU A 29 -4.55 15.99 -9.19
CA GLU A 29 -3.10 15.80 -9.25
C GLU A 29 -2.66 14.49 -8.61
N ASN A 30 -1.47 14.03 -8.98
CA ASN A 30 -0.83 12.89 -8.33
C ASN A 30 0.09 13.38 -7.22
N LEU A 31 -0.22 13.00 -5.98
CA LEU A 31 0.60 13.33 -4.83
C LEU A 31 1.68 12.28 -4.66
N LYS A 32 2.93 12.71 -4.50
CA LYS A 32 4.08 11.83 -4.36
C LYS A 32 4.89 12.24 -3.16
N GLY A 33 5.57 11.28 -2.55
CA GLY A 33 6.49 11.51 -1.45
C GLY A 33 7.26 10.24 -1.15
N THR A 34 8.01 10.28 -0.06
CA THR A 34 8.75 9.12 0.46
C THR A 34 8.22 8.75 1.84
N ILE A 35 8.30 7.46 2.14
CA ILE A 35 8.07 6.90 3.46
C ILE A 35 9.39 6.36 4.00
N LYS A 36 9.73 6.71 5.24
CA LYS A 36 10.91 6.24 5.95
C LYS A 36 10.49 5.31 7.08
N ILE A 37 11.08 4.12 7.08
CA ILE A 37 10.85 3.08 8.05
C ILE A 37 12.15 2.89 8.83
N PRO A 38 12.14 3.08 10.16
CA PRO A 38 13.33 2.90 10.97
C PRO A 38 13.79 1.45 10.92
N ILE A 39 15.11 1.23 11.04
CA ILE A 39 15.69 -0.12 11.02
C ILE A 39 15.07 -1.04 12.07
N GLU A 40 14.68 -0.50 13.21
CA GLU A 40 14.04 -1.22 14.31
C GLU A 40 12.74 -1.89 13.84
N ALA A 41 11.96 -1.24 12.98
CA ALA A 41 10.72 -1.81 12.42
C ALA A 41 10.98 -2.99 11.46
N ALA A 42 12.17 -3.02 10.84
CA ALA A 42 12.65 -4.08 9.97
C ALA A 42 13.55 -5.09 10.72
N THR A 43 13.59 -5.04 12.05
CA THR A 43 14.44 -5.91 12.87
C THR A 43 13.58 -6.83 13.74
N ARG A 44 13.83 -8.14 13.66
CA ARG A 44 13.13 -9.13 14.49
C ARG A 44 14.07 -10.18 15.04
N THR A 45 13.72 -10.71 16.21
CA THR A 45 14.40 -11.88 16.77
C THR A 45 13.81 -13.16 16.18
N ILE A 46 14.65 -13.91 15.47
CA ILE A 46 14.34 -15.25 14.96
C ILE A 46 14.85 -16.28 15.95
N ILE A 47 14.03 -17.29 16.27
CA ILE A 47 14.43 -18.41 17.12
C ILE A 47 14.63 -19.63 16.22
N ASP A 48 15.83 -20.20 16.24
CA ASP A 48 16.14 -21.42 15.48
C ASP A 48 15.56 -22.70 16.13
N GLU A 49 15.66 -23.84 15.44
CA GLU A 49 15.17 -25.13 15.94
C GLU A 49 15.85 -25.56 17.25
N GLU A 50 17.09 -25.10 17.48
CA GLU A 50 17.86 -25.31 18.70
C GLU A 50 17.52 -24.33 19.83
N GLY A 51 16.64 -23.35 19.59
CA GLY A 51 16.20 -22.34 20.54
C GLY A 51 17.14 -21.15 20.72
N ASN A 52 18.12 -20.95 19.84
CA ASN A 52 18.97 -19.78 19.82
C ASN A 52 18.24 -18.60 19.17
N ALA A 53 18.28 -17.45 19.83
CA ALA A 53 17.75 -16.20 19.33
C ALA A 53 18.82 -15.47 18.50
N THR A 54 18.47 -15.12 17.26
CA THR A 54 19.29 -14.29 16.37
C THR A 54 18.48 -13.07 15.95
N GLU A 55 19.03 -11.87 16.12
CA GLU A 55 18.43 -10.67 15.55
C GLU A 55 18.73 -10.61 14.05
N LEU A 56 17.68 -10.42 13.26
CA LEU A 56 17.72 -10.28 11.82
C LEU A 56 17.11 -8.94 11.43
N THR A 57 17.86 -8.16 10.67
CA THR A 57 17.41 -6.90 10.09
C THR A 57 17.34 -7.07 8.58
N ASP A 58 16.17 -6.92 7.99
CA ASP A 58 15.95 -7.16 6.56
C ASP A 58 14.69 -6.45 6.05
N PRO A 59 14.70 -5.85 4.84
CA PRO A 59 13.51 -5.20 4.28
C PRO A 59 12.32 -6.17 4.11
N ARG A 60 12.56 -7.49 4.01
CA ARG A 60 11.49 -8.52 3.94
C ARG A 60 10.68 -8.64 5.24
N LEU A 61 11.14 -8.05 6.34
CA LEU A 61 10.39 -7.93 7.60
C LEU A 61 9.44 -6.74 7.61
N ILE A 62 9.55 -5.84 6.63
CA ILE A 62 8.62 -4.73 6.44
C ILE A 62 7.38 -5.28 5.73
N GLY A 63 6.23 -5.29 6.39
CA GLY A 63 4.99 -5.70 5.76
C GLY A 63 4.40 -4.63 4.85
N PRO A 64 3.10 -4.73 4.50
CA PRO A 64 2.44 -3.71 3.71
C PRO A 64 2.33 -2.41 4.51
N VAL A 65 2.63 -1.29 3.87
CA VAL A 65 2.45 0.04 4.46
C VAL A 65 1.22 0.68 3.86
N TYR A 66 0.24 1.01 4.68
CA TYR A 66 -1.01 1.62 4.26
C TYR A 66 -0.97 3.13 4.50
N LEU A 67 -1.23 3.92 3.46
CA LEU A 67 -1.24 5.37 3.49
C LEU A 67 -2.62 5.88 3.11
N GLY A 68 -3.18 6.77 3.92
CA GLY A 68 -4.48 7.39 3.71
C GLY A 68 -4.42 8.92 3.77
N LEU A 69 -5.32 9.56 3.03
CA LEU A 69 -5.56 10.99 3.07
C LEU A 69 -6.80 11.27 3.89
N TYR A 70 -6.65 12.04 4.96
CA TYR A 70 -7.73 12.33 5.90
C TYR A 70 -7.98 13.85 5.99
N PRO A 71 -9.14 14.28 6.51
CA PRO A 71 -9.37 15.70 6.81
C PRO A 71 -8.40 16.25 7.85
N SER A 72 -8.01 15.40 8.79
CA SER A 72 -7.25 15.75 9.98
C SER A 72 -6.84 14.47 10.71
N VAL A 73 -5.80 14.58 11.53
CA VAL A 73 -5.28 13.51 12.39
C VAL A 73 -5.18 14.07 13.80
N ALA A 74 -5.84 13.43 14.74
CA ALA A 74 -5.79 13.78 16.15
C ALA A 74 -4.49 13.28 16.78
N GLU A 75 -4.00 14.02 17.77
CA GLU A 75 -2.90 13.55 18.61
C GLU A 75 -3.28 12.26 19.35
N ALA A 76 -2.27 11.48 19.71
CA ALA A 76 -2.45 10.26 20.50
C ALA A 76 -3.25 10.54 21.77
N ASN A 77 -4.23 9.67 22.06
CA ASN A 77 -5.00 9.73 23.29
C ASN A 77 -4.99 8.37 24.02
N VAL A 78 -5.68 8.28 25.16
CA VAL A 78 -5.65 7.09 26.03
C VAL A 78 -6.26 5.84 25.39
N LEU A 79 -7.22 6.00 24.47
CA LEU A 79 -7.90 4.89 23.80
C LEU A 79 -7.04 4.34 22.66
N GLU A 80 -6.64 5.19 21.71
CA GLU A 80 -5.91 4.76 20.51
C GLU A 80 -4.39 4.65 20.74
N ARG A 81 -3.81 5.27 21.78
CA ARG A 81 -2.37 5.25 22.14
C ARG A 81 -1.39 5.84 21.11
N TYR A 82 -1.81 6.06 19.87
CA TYR A 82 -1.04 6.68 18.79
C TYR A 82 -1.85 7.76 18.06
N PRO A 83 -1.21 8.65 17.28
CA PRO A 83 -1.91 9.65 16.46
C PRO A 83 -2.83 8.95 15.45
N HIS A 84 -4.08 9.38 15.42
CA HIS A 84 -5.14 8.64 14.72
C HIS A 84 -5.97 9.60 13.86
N PRO A 85 -6.38 9.21 12.64
CA PRO A 85 -7.29 10.02 11.82
C PRO A 85 -8.53 10.47 12.61
N GLU A 86 -8.97 11.71 12.40
CA GLU A 86 -10.18 12.19 13.07
C GLU A 86 -11.39 11.35 12.65
N LEU A 87 -12.10 10.86 13.66
CA LEU A 87 -13.27 10.03 13.48
C LEU A 87 -14.47 10.89 13.12
N GLY A 88 -15.23 10.46 12.12
CA GLY A 88 -16.56 11.01 11.88
C GLY A 88 -17.49 10.78 13.09
N PRO A 89 -18.69 11.39 13.11
CA PRO A 89 -19.66 11.16 14.17
C PRO A 89 -19.99 9.67 14.29
N GLN A 90 -19.64 9.05 15.43
CA GLN A 90 -19.94 7.66 15.73
C GLN A 90 -21.46 7.47 15.89
N TYR A 91 -22.06 6.62 15.05
CA TYR A 91 -23.48 6.30 15.12
C TYR A 91 -23.76 5.01 15.90
N GLN A 92 -22.73 4.20 16.20
CA GLN A 92 -22.80 3.01 17.04
C GLN A 92 -21.91 3.17 18.27
N THR A 93 -22.43 2.81 19.43
CA THR A 93 -21.67 2.74 20.69
C THR A 93 -20.70 1.55 20.64
N ASP A 94 -19.48 1.73 21.15
CA ASP A 94 -18.43 0.70 21.28
C ASP A 94 -17.84 0.16 19.96
N VAL A 95 -18.09 0.83 18.84
CA VAL A 95 -17.35 0.64 17.59
C VAL A 95 -16.39 1.83 17.47
N PRO A 96 -15.06 1.61 17.48
CA PRO A 96 -14.10 2.64 17.14
C PRO A 96 -14.53 3.26 15.81
N GLY A 97 -14.73 4.58 15.80
CA GLY A 97 -15.35 5.25 14.66
C GLY A 97 -14.64 4.95 13.35
N ASP A 98 -15.39 4.95 12.27
CA ASP A 98 -14.81 4.80 10.95
C ASP A 98 -14.07 6.11 10.61
N ALA A 99 -12.78 6.01 10.31
CA ALA A 99 -12.08 7.02 9.55
C ALA A 99 -12.60 6.99 8.11
N TYR A 100 -12.69 8.16 7.47
CA TYR A 100 -13.14 8.27 6.08
C TYR A 100 -12.03 8.89 5.25
N PRO A 101 -11.09 8.08 4.72
CA PRO A 101 -10.03 8.60 3.87
C PRO A 101 -10.64 9.11 2.55
N TYR A 102 -10.14 10.24 2.06
CA TYR A 102 -10.45 10.76 0.72
C TYR A 102 -9.80 9.93 -0.39
N GLY A 103 -8.75 9.21 -0.03
CA GLY A 103 -8.00 8.34 -0.92
C GLY A 103 -6.93 7.60 -0.13
N GLY A 104 -6.35 6.58 -0.74
CA GLY A 104 -5.29 5.82 -0.10
C GLY A 104 -4.54 4.94 -1.07
N ILE A 105 -3.40 4.45 -0.61
CA ILE A 105 -2.55 3.51 -1.33
C ILE A 105 -1.83 2.61 -0.32
N SER A 106 -1.22 1.54 -0.81
CA SER A 106 -0.22 0.80 -0.05
C SER A 106 1.15 0.78 -0.75
N VAL A 107 2.23 0.81 0.04
CA VAL A 107 3.58 0.50 -0.43
C VAL A 107 3.86 -0.97 -0.12
N GLY A 108 3.86 -1.78 -1.17
CA GLY A 108 3.68 -3.22 -1.07
C GLY A 108 2.22 -3.60 -0.83
N ASP A 109 1.80 -4.73 -1.39
CA ASP A 109 0.50 -5.35 -1.08
C ASP A 109 0.64 -6.85 -0.85
N ILE A 110 -0.27 -7.41 -0.07
CA ILE A 110 -0.28 -8.86 0.20
C ILE A 110 -0.55 -9.60 -1.10
N ARG A 111 0.34 -10.53 -1.44
CA ARG A 111 0.26 -11.34 -2.65
C ARG A 111 0.11 -12.81 -2.32
N PHE A 112 -0.79 -13.48 -3.02
CA PHE A 112 -0.83 -14.93 -2.99
C PHE A 112 0.28 -15.49 -3.88
N ALA A 113 1.29 -16.10 -3.25
CA ALA A 113 2.41 -16.74 -3.94
C ALA A 113 2.13 -18.20 -4.34
N CYS A 114 0.88 -18.50 -4.68
CA CYS A 114 0.45 -19.73 -5.37
C CYS A 114 0.70 -21.05 -4.63
N LEU A 115 1.02 -20.96 -3.34
CA LEU A 115 1.09 -22.06 -2.39
C LEU A 115 0.37 -21.65 -1.13
N GLU A 116 -0.48 -22.53 -0.61
CA GLU A 116 -1.27 -22.28 0.61
C GLU A 116 -0.38 -21.99 1.83
N PHE A 117 0.82 -22.57 1.88
CA PHE A 117 1.81 -22.27 2.93
C PHE A 117 2.17 -20.78 3.01
N LEU A 118 2.20 -20.10 1.86
CA LEU A 118 2.58 -18.69 1.73
C LEU A 118 1.40 -17.73 1.90
N THR A 119 0.19 -18.25 2.08
CA THR A 119 -1.01 -17.44 2.31
C THR A 119 -0.79 -16.48 3.48
N CYS A 120 -0.99 -15.19 3.20
CA CYS A 120 -0.80 -14.09 4.14
C CYS A 120 0.63 -13.85 4.63
N LYS A 121 1.66 -14.37 3.96
CA LYS A 121 3.07 -14.21 4.36
C LYS A 121 3.95 -13.47 3.35
N VAL A 122 3.41 -13.10 2.19
CA VAL A 122 4.18 -12.51 1.09
C VAL A 122 3.63 -11.13 0.76
N VAL A 123 4.53 -10.15 0.72
CA VAL A 123 4.26 -8.79 0.26
C VAL A 123 5.04 -8.54 -1.02
N SER A 124 4.40 -7.87 -1.98
CA SER A 124 5.03 -7.49 -3.25
C SER A 124 6.29 -6.65 -3.03
N GLY A 125 7.27 -6.76 -3.92
CA GLY A 125 8.41 -5.83 -3.95
C GLY A 125 9.34 -5.95 -2.74
N ARG A 126 9.32 -7.11 -2.05
CA ARG A 126 10.25 -7.45 -0.95
C ARG A 126 11.34 -8.43 -1.36
N TYR A 127 11.20 -9.05 -2.52
CA TYR A 127 12.07 -10.12 -3.02
C TYR A 127 12.64 -9.70 -4.37
N ALA A 128 13.95 -9.77 -4.54
CA ALA A 128 14.57 -9.41 -5.82
C ALA A 128 14.12 -10.37 -6.93
N ASP A 129 14.09 -11.67 -6.61
CA ASP A 129 13.63 -12.74 -7.49
C ASP A 129 12.97 -13.89 -6.70
N TRP A 130 12.50 -14.92 -7.40
CA TRP A 130 11.83 -16.07 -6.79
C TRP A 130 12.75 -16.93 -5.92
N ASN A 131 14.06 -16.97 -6.20
CA ASN A 131 15.01 -17.67 -5.35
C ASN A 131 15.21 -16.92 -4.04
N SER A 132 15.28 -15.59 -4.07
CA SER A 132 15.40 -14.76 -2.88
C SER A 132 14.20 -14.92 -1.93
N LEU A 133 13.02 -15.26 -2.46
CA LEU A 133 11.84 -15.63 -1.67
C LEU A 133 12.03 -16.99 -0.99
N VAL A 134 12.48 -18.02 -1.71
CA VAL A 134 12.75 -19.34 -1.13
C VAL A 134 13.83 -19.25 -0.05
N GLU A 135 14.94 -18.58 -0.36
CA GLU A 135 16.07 -18.36 0.56
C GLU A 135 15.64 -17.59 1.81
N TRP A 136 14.73 -16.61 1.68
CA TRP A 136 14.16 -15.89 2.81
C TRP A 136 13.45 -16.84 3.79
N PHE A 137 12.55 -17.67 3.28
CA PHE A 137 11.78 -18.59 4.10
C PHE A 137 12.66 -19.67 4.76
N GLN A 138 13.75 -20.07 4.11
CA GLN A 138 14.78 -20.91 4.72
C GLN A 138 15.55 -20.18 5.83
N LEU A 139 15.93 -18.91 5.61
CA LEU A 139 16.64 -18.09 6.59
C LEU A 139 15.84 -17.93 7.89
N ILE A 140 14.53 -17.68 7.79
CA ILE A 140 13.62 -17.55 8.94
C ILE A 140 13.14 -18.89 9.52
N GLN A 141 13.73 -20.02 9.10
CA GLN A 141 13.39 -21.37 9.57
C GLN A 141 11.91 -21.74 9.34
N GLN A 142 11.32 -21.25 8.23
CA GLN A 142 9.98 -21.60 7.78
C GLN A 142 10.03 -22.08 6.32
N PRO A 143 10.69 -23.21 6.04
CA PRO A 143 10.83 -23.71 4.67
C PRO A 143 9.47 -23.84 3.99
N ILE A 144 9.41 -23.40 2.73
CA ILE A 144 8.18 -23.39 1.94
C ILE A 144 7.79 -24.83 1.62
N LEU A 145 6.55 -25.20 1.91
CA LEU A 145 6.01 -26.54 1.64
C LEU A 145 5.00 -26.51 0.49
N ASP A 146 5.04 -27.53 -0.34
CA ASP A 146 3.99 -27.80 -1.32
C ASP A 146 2.73 -28.42 -0.67
N ASN A 147 1.71 -28.73 -1.48
CA ASN A 147 0.47 -29.36 -1.01
C ASN A 147 0.65 -30.81 -0.52
N GLN A 148 1.82 -31.43 -0.75
CA GLN A 148 2.20 -32.76 -0.25
C GLN A 148 3.07 -32.69 1.01
N GLY A 149 3.39 -31.47 1.47
CA GLY A 149 4.29 -31.24 2.60
C GLY A 149 5.77 -31.42 2.26
N VAL A 150 6.13 -31.39 0.97
CA VAL A 150 7.51 -31.46 0.50
C VAL A 150 8.08 -30.05 0.47
N GLU A 151 9.29 -29.89 1.00
CA GLU A 151 10.01 -28.62 0.96
C GLU A 151 10.40 -28.24 -0.47
N ILE A 152 10.12 -26.99 -0.82
CA ILE A 152 10.50 -26.37 -2.08
C ILE A 152 11.78 -25.57 -1.83
N SER A 153 12.81 -25.87 -2.61
CA SER A 153 14.12 -25.21 -2.57
C SER A 153 14.50 -24.50 -3.87
N ASP A 154 13.59 -24.48 -4.85
CA ASP A 154 13.80 -23.90 -6.18
C ASP A 154 12.74 -22.84 -6.48
N GLY A 155 13.16 -21.59 -6.66
CA GLY A 155 12.27 -20.48 -7.00
C GLY A 155 11.61 -20.64 -8.37
N GLU A 156 12.24 -21.35 -9.31
CA GLU A 156 11.66 -21.60 -10.63
C GLU A 156 10.41 -22.48 -10.55
N TYR A 157 10.40 -23.46 -9.64
CA TYR A 157 9.21 -24.28 -9.38
C TYR A 157 8.03 -23.42 -8.92
N LEU A 158 8.29 -22.49 -8.00
CA LEU A 158 7.27 -21.58 -7.48
C LEU A 158 6.74 -20.64 -8.57
N ARG A 159 7.64 -20.08 -9.38
CA ARG A 159 7.30 -19.21 -10.51
C ARG A 159 6.39 -19.91 -11.51
N GLN A 160 6.75 -21.13 -11.94
CA GLN A 160 5.95 -21.91 -12.88
C GLN A 160 4.59 -22.28 -12.28
N THR A 161 4.56 -22.66 -11.01
CA THR A 161 3.31 -22.93 -10.29
C THR A 161 2.39 -21.71 -10.33
N CYS A 162 2.92 -20.51 -10.11
CA CYS A 162 2.14 -19.29 -10.22
C CYS A 162 1.65 -18.99 -11.64
N TYR A 163 2.49 -19.20 -12.65
CA TYR A 163 2.12 -18.95 -14.04
C TYR A 163 0.97 -19.87 -14.48
N ASP A 164 1.06 -21.14 -14.11
CA ASP A 164 0.04 -22.14 -14.40
C ASP A 164 -1.25 -21.86 -13.62
N LEU A 165 -1.15 -21.61 -12.31
CA LEU A 165 -2.30 -21.45 -11.42
C LEU A 165 -3.08 -20.16 -11.67
N LEU A 166 -2.39 -19.04 -11.85
CA LEU A 166 -2.99 -17.72 -12.07
C LEU A 166 -3.21 -17.42 -13.56
N ASN A 167 -2.75 -18.30 -14.46
CA ASN A 167 -2.79 -18.12 -15.90
C ASN A 167 -2.15 -16.78 -16.32
N VAL A 168 -0.97 -16.51 -15.76
CA VAL A 168 -0.15 -15.32 -16.03
C VAL A 168 1.10 -15.71 -16.84
N THR A 169 1.70 -14.73 -17.49
CA THR A 169 2.77 -14.91 -18.47
C THR A 169 4.09 -14.24 -18.10
N SER A 170 4.09 -13.43 -17.03
CA SER A 170 5.27 -12.68 -16.60
C SER A 170 5.25 -12.36 -15.10
N ASP A 171 6.42 -12.08 -14.54
CA ASP A 171 6.57 -11.68 -13.13
C ASP A 171 5.92 -10.31 -12.86
N ALA A 172 5.82 -9.46 -13.89
CA ALA A 172 5.10 -8.19 -13.81
C ALA A 172 3.59 -8.36 -13.58
N GLU A 173 3.01 -9.51 -13.95
CA GLU A 173 1.59 -9.80 -13.68
C GLU A 173 1.37 -10.36 -12.27
N THR A 174 2.31 -11.15 -11.72
CA THR A 174 2.23 -11.65 -10.35
C THR A 174 2.58 -10.57 -9.32
N ARG A 175 3.52 -9.69 -9.64
CA ARG A 175 4.04 -8.60 -8.79
C ARG A 175 4.55 -9.08 -7.43
N ILE A 176 5.10 -10.30 -7.34
CA ILE A 176 5.65 -10.83 -6.08
C ILE A 176 7.09 -10.34 -5.88
N THR A 177 7.91 -10.46 -6.91
CA THR A 177 9.31 -10.04 -6.90
C THR A 177 9.47 -8.61 -7.42
N ALA A 178 10.68 -8.07 -7.39
CA ALA A 178 11.03 -6.88 -8.16
C ALA A 178 10.74 -7.16 -9.65
N TYR A 179 9.99 -6.26 -10.28
CA TYR A 179 9.50 -6.42 -11.66
C TYR A 179 9.72 -5.17 -12.53
N GLU A 180 10.16 -4.07 -11.92
CA GLU A 180 10.50 -2.81 -12.56
C GLU A 180 11.88 -2.39 -12.08
N ASP A 181 12.72 -1.93 -13.00
CA ASP A 181 13.97 -1.23 -12.71
C ASP A 181 13.63 0.18 -12.22
N ARG A 182 13.59 0.34 -10.90
CA ARG A 182 13.17 1.59 -10.23
C ARG A 182 14.31 2.58 -10.15
N ASN A 183 15.54 2.10 -10.07
CA ASN A 183 16.72 2.95 -9.95
C ASN A 183 17.25 3.40 -11.33
N GLY A 184 16.80 2.78 -12.42
CA GLY A 184 17.13 3.08 -13.81
C GLY A 184 18.51 2.58 -14.26
N ASP A 185 19.08 1.58 -13.58
CA ASP A 185 20.42 1.06 -13.86
C ASP A 185 20.45 -0.02 -14.97
N GLY A 186 19.27 -0.48 -15.41
CA GLY A 186 19.07 -1.48 -16.45
C GLY A 186 19.06 -2.93 -15.95
N GLU A 187 19.16 -3.15 -14.64
CA GLU A 187 19.03 -4.45 -13.97
C GLU A 187 17.80 -4.44 -13.04
N THR A 188 17.40 -5.61 -12.56
CA THR A 188 16.31 -5.71 -11.55
C THR A 188 16.86 -6.52 -10.39
N ASN A 189 17.14 -5.85 -9.28
CA ASN A 189 17.88 -6.39 -8.15
C ASN A 189 17.35 -5.85 -6.79
N GLU A 190 18.14 -6.02 -5.73
CA GLU A 190 17.79 -5.61 -4.36
C GLU A 190 17.61 -4.08 -4.21
N LEU A 191 18.16 -3.29 -5.12
CA LEU A 191 18.00 -1.84 -5.18
C LEU A 191 16.67 -1.42 -5.85
N ASP A 192 15.90 -2.37 -6.37
CA ASP A 192 14.59 -2.16 -7.00
C ASP A 192 13.43 -2.61 -6.11
N LEU A 193 13.72 -2.99 -4.87
CA LEU A 193 12.71 -3.29 -3.87
C LEU A 193 11.90 -2.03 -3.55
N ASP A 194 10.71 -2.22 -2.97
CA ASP A 194 9.88 -1.11 -2.50
C ASP A 194 10.56 -0.29 -1.40
N PHE A 195 11.47 -0.92 -0.67
CA PHE A 195 12.19 -0.33 0.46
C PHE A 195 13.68 -0.61 0.34
N VAL A 196 14.46 0.45 0.19
CA VAL A 196 15.92 0.39 0.08
C VAL A 196 16.53 1.14 1.25
N LEU A 197 17.59 0.59 1.83
CA LEU A 197 18.29 1.22 2.95
C LEU A 197 18.94 2.53 2.50
N ASP A 198 18.78 3.59 3.30
CA ASP A 198 19.40 4.88 3.02
C ASP A 198 20.92 4.86 3.23
N ASP A 199 21.60 5.88 2.72
CA ASP A 199 23.07 6.01 2.80
C ASP A 199 23.58 6.09 4.26
N ALA A 200 22.73 6.55 5.19
CA ALA A 200 23.05 6.63 6.60
C ALA A 200 22.95 5.27 7.30
N GLY A 201 22.21 4.33 6.71
CA GLY A 201 21.87 3.06 7.36
C GLY A 201 21.03 3.30 8.60
N GLU A 202 20.06 4.21 8.53
CA GLU A 202 19.12 4.52 9.62
C GLU A 202 17.68 4.18 9.23
N TYR A 203 17.34 4.31 7.94
CA TYR A 203 15.99 4.12 7.44
C TYR A 203 15.95 3.29 6.16
N TYR A 204 14.93 2.43 6.05
CA TYR A 204 14.45 1.94 4.78
C TYR A 204 13.52 2.98 4.15
N VAL A 205 13.79 3.34 2.91
CA VAL A 205 13.06 4.39 2.19
C VAL A 205 12.29 3.78 1.04
N GLY A 206 11.00 4.12 0.95
CA GLY A 206 10.14 3.74 -0.16
C GLY A 206 9.42 4.94 -0.75
N ASP A 207 9.21 4.91 -2.07
CA ASP A 207 8.43 5.92 -2.78
C ASP A 207 6.94 5.55 -2.79
N PHE A 208 6.08 6.56 -2.73
CA PHE A 208 4.65 6.36 -2.95
C PHE A 208 4.07 7.39 -3.94
N THR A 209 2.97 7.02 -4.59
CA THR A 209 2.18 7.93 -5.41
C THR A 209 0.69 7.72 -5.15
N LEU A 210 0.03 8.69 -4.53
CA LEU A 210 -1.42 8.75 -4.42
C LEU A 210 -1.98 9.34 -5.72
N TRP A 211 -2.67 8.49 -6.47
CA TRP A 211 -3.17 8.83 -7.81
C TRP A 211 -4.45 9.65 -7.73
N GLN A 212 -4.58 10.63 -8.63
CA GLN A 212 -5.83 11.34 -8.93
C GLN A 212 -6.55 11.92 -7.71
N GLN A 213 -5.86 12.78 -6.95
CA GLN A 213 -6.42 13.43 -5.78
C GLN A 213 -7.02 14.79 -6.14
N GLU A 214 -8.27 15.00 -5.76
CA GLU A 214 -9.03 16.22 -6.08
C GLU A 214 -8.98 17.21 -4.92
N PHE A 215 -8.23 18.31 -5.06
CA PHE A 215 -8.20 19.33 -4.01
C PHE A 215 -9.55 20.07 -3.95
N PHE A 216 -10.28 19.86 -2.85
CA PHE A 216 -11.50 20.61 -2.54
C PHE A 216 -11.17 21.86 -1.74
N TRP A 217 -11.80 22.98 -2.09
CA TRP A 217 -11.74 24.21 -1.31
C TRP A 217 -13.05 25.00 -1.48
N ASP A 218 -13.42 25.79 -0.47
CA ASP A 218 -14.57 26.69 -0.56
C ASP A 218 -14.12 28.07 -1.09
N GLN A 219 -14.34 28.30 -2.39
CA GLN A 219 -14.01 29.56 -3.09
C GLN A 219 -14.61 30.81 -2.42
N ASP A 220 -15.74 30.67 -1.72
CA ASP A 220 -16.46 31.79 -1.12
C ASP A 220 -16.03 32.07 0.33
N GLN A 221 -15.28 31.16 0.96
CA GLN A 221 -14.87 31.27 2.37
C GLN A 221 -13.36 31.31 2.60
N GLU A 222 -12.56 30.84 1.66
CA GLU A 222 -11.11 30.72 1.84
C GLU A 222 -10.35 31.71 0.93
N ASN A 223 -9.47 32.52 1.54
CA ASN A 223 -8.58 33.43 0.81
C ASN A 223 -7.22 32.77 0.55
N CYS A 224 -7.24 31.69 -0.24
CA CYS A 224 -6.07 30.93 -0.66
C CYS A 224 -6.24 30.45 -2.11
N THR A 225 -5.14 30.00 -2.72
CA THR A 225 -5.09 29.37 -4.04
C THR A 225 -5.00 27.84 -3.86
N PRO A 226 -5.93 27.09 -4.45
CA PRO A 226 -6.01 25.64 -4.26
C PRO A 226 -4.77 24.95 -4.77
N GLY A 227 -4.30 23.98 -3.99
CA GLY A 227 -3.06 23.28 -4.26
C GLY A 227 -1.79 24.11 -4.12
N LEU A 228 -1.84 25.39 -3.74
CA LEU A 228 -0.64 26.18 -3.49
C LEU A 228 -0.50 26.57 -2.00
N ASP A 229 -1.58 27.03 -1.38
CA ASP A 229 -1.58 27.47 0.03
C ASP A 229 -2.91 27.23 0.76
N CYS A 230 -3.88 26.54 0.15
CA CYS A 230 -5.08 26.06 0.83
C CYS A 230 -4.77 24.76 1.60
N LYS A 231 -5.28 24.63 2.81
CA LYS A 231 -5.22 23.35 3.55
C LYS A 231 -6.01 22.29 2.76
N GLY A 232 -5.30 21.29 2.25
CA GLY A 232 -5.90 20.12 1.65
C GLY A 232 -5.99 18.99 2.67
N PHE A 233 -5.30 17.90 2.35
CA PHE A 233 -5.40 16.64 3.08
C PHE A 233 -4.30 16.47 4.13
N THR A 234 -4.59 15.74 5.19
CA THR A 234 -3.58 15.21 6.09
C THR A 234 -3.21 13.78 5.69
N LEU A 235 -1.96 13.56 5.31
CA LEU A 235 -1.37 12.24 5.11
C LEU A 235 -1.10 11.57 6.45
N TRP A 236 -1.55 10.33 6.57
CA TRP A 236 -1.20 9.47 7.67
C TRP A 236 -1.16 8.02 7.22
N GLY A 237 -0.45 7.18 7.95
CA GLY A 237 -0.34 5.78 7.59
C GLY A 237 0.33 4.94 8.65
N TRP A 238 0.41 3.66 8.36
CA TRP A 238 0.91 2.63 9.26
C TRP A 238 1.44 1.43 8.49
N MET A 239 2.27 0.63 9.14
CA MET A 239 2.86 -0.60 8.63
C MET A 239 2.33 -1.77 9.45
N ASP A 240 1.74 -2.76 8.79
CA ASP A 240 1.43 -4.07 9.39
C ASP A 240 2.72 -4.89 9.43
N ALA A 241 3.18 -5.20 10.63
CA ALA A 241 4.41 -5.93 10.84
C ALA A 241 4.11 -7.43 10.98
N PRO A 242 4.91 -8.33 10.36
CA PRO A 242 4.60 -9.74 10.35
C PRO A 242 4.63 -10.35 11.75
N SER A 243 3.68 -11.22 12.08
CA SER A 243 3.66 -11.99 13.33
C SER A 243 5.02 -12.64 13.62
N SER A 244 5.52 -12.49 14.86
CA SER A 244 6.81 -13.04 15.29
C SER A 244 6.90 -14.57 15.24
N LEU A 245 5.77 -15.28 15.23
CA LEU A 245 5.73 -16.74 15.17
C LEU A 245 5.39 -17.29 13.80
N SER A 246 4.40 -16.71 13.12
CA SER A 246 3.86 -17.26 11.87
C SER A 246 4.30 -16.51 10.62
N PHE A 247 4.89 -15.32 10.78
CA PHE A 247 5.17 -14.36 9.71
C PHE A 247 3.94 -13.98 8.87
N LYS A 248 2.74 -14.22 9.40
CA LYS A 248 1.50 -13.74 8.80
C LYS A 248 1.26 -12.28 9.17
N TYR A 249 0.67 -11.55 8.24
CA TYR A 249 0.21 -10.17 8.41
C TYR A 249 -1.19 -10.12 9.03
N SER A 250 -1.42 -9.26 10.02
CA SER A 250 -2.73 -9.15 10.72
C SER A 250 -3.82 -8.64 9.78
N THR A 251 -3.45 -7.82 8.80
CA THR A 251 -4.32 -7.28 7.76
C THR A 251 -4.71 -8.28 6.68
N CYS A 252 -4.26 -9.53 6.78
CA CYS A 252 -4.64 -10.58 5.86
C CYS A 252 -5.69 -11.52 6.44
N GLU A 253 -6.72 -11.79 5.65
CA GLU A 253 -7.74 -12.79 5.95
C GLU A 253 -7.40 -14.10 5.22
N ASP A 254 -6.90 -15.09 5.96
CA ASP A 254 -6.37 -16.34 5.38
C ASP A 254 -7.45 -17.32 4.89
N GLY A 255 -8.68 -17.22 5.41
CA GLY A 255 -9.81 -18.05 5.01
C GLY A 255 -10.62 -17.54 3.82
N LEU A 256 -10.33 -16.33 3.33
CA LEU A 256 -11.01 -15.73 2.17
C LEU A 256 -10.02 -15.46 1.03
N GLY A 257 -10.51 -14.89 -0.07
CA GLY A 257 -9.69 -14.52 -1.22
C GLY A 257 -9.91 -15.43 -2.42
N GLN A 258 -8.84 -15.64 -3.19
CA GLN A 258 -8.90 -16.45 -4.39
C GLN A 258 -8.97 -17.93 -3.99
N ASN A 259 -10.07 -18.58 -4.35
CA ASN A 259 -10.23 -20.03 -4.26
C ASN A 259 -9.97 -20.62 -5.63
N ILE A 260 -8.96 -21.47 -5.73
CA ILE A 260 -8.58 -22.11 -6.98
C ILE A 260 -8.67 -23.62 -6.76
N GLU A 261 -9.57 -24.26 -7.49
CA GLU A 261 -9.72 -25.72 -7.49
C GLU A 261 -8.96 -26.26 -8.72
N VAL A 262 -7.85 -26.96 -8.50
CA VAL A 262 -7.09 -27.63 -9.56
C VAL A 262 -7.00 -29.11 -9.24
N TYR A 263 -7.72 -29.91 -10.03
CA TYR A 263 -7.85 -31.37 -9.88
C TYR A 263 -8.35 -31.78 -8.48
N ASP A 264 -7.43 -32.18 -7.61
CA ASP A 264 -7.66 -32.68 -6.25
C ASP A 264 -7.09 -31.76 -5.16
N ALA A 265 -6.69 -30.54 -5.53
CA ALA A 265 -6.21 -29.51 -4.61
C ALA A 265 -7.09 -28.25 -4.66
N ASP A 266 -7.50 -27.80 -3.48
CA ASP A 266 -8.18 -26.52 -3.26
C ASP A 266 -7.17 -25.56 -2.61
N PHE A 267 -6.90 -24.43 -3.26
CA PHE A 267 -6.02 -23.40 -2.74
C PHE A 267 -6.83 -22.22 -2.23
N ILE A 268 -6.56 -21.78 -1.00
CA ILE A 268 -7.10 -20.54 -0.44
C ILE A 268 -5.95 -19.53 -0.35
N GLY A 269 -6.00 -18.51 -1.20
CA GLY A 269 -4.88 -17.59 -1.36
C GLY A 269 -4.76 -16.48 -0.31
N GLY A 270 -5.77 -16.33 0.55
CA GLY A 270 -5.90 -15.17 1.41
C GLY A 270 -6.26 -13.91 0.62
N ARG A 271 -6.62 -12.85 1.34
CA ARG A 271 -6.74 -11.49 0.78
C ARG A 271 -6.47 -10.45 1.87
N PRO A 272 -6.07 -9.23 1.52
CA PRO A 272 -6.14 -8.13 2.47
C PRO A 272 -7.60 -7.94 2.95
N GLN A 273 -7.76 -7.61 4.23
CA GLN A 273 -9.03 -7.19 4.79
C GLN A 273 -9.58 -6.02 3.97
N ALA A 274 -10.90 -5.95 3.88
CA ALA A 274 -11.52 -4.71 3.39
C ALA A 274 -11.21 -3.59 4.39
N ASP A 275 -11.43 -2.33 4.02
CA ASP A 275 -11.59 -1.23 4.98
C ASP A 275 -10.41 -0.91 5.94
N LEU A 276 -9.20 -1.40 5.66
CA LEU A 276 -7.98 -1.17 6.46
C LEU A 276 -7.71 0.31 6.80
N LEU A 277 -7.97 1.22 5.86
CA LEU A 277 -7.80 2.67 6.07
C LEU A 277 -9.03 3.33 6.71
N ASN A 278 -10.16 2.64 6.75
CA ASN A 278 -11.38 3.11 7.42
C ASN A 278 -11.42 2.68 8.88
N PHE A 279 -10.90 1.51 9.22
CA PHE A 279 -10.89 0.97 10.58
C PHE A 279 -9.48 0.60 11.06
N PRO A 280 -8.51 1.53 11.02
CA PRO A 280 -7.14 1.22 11.41
C PRO A 280 -7.06 0.70 12.85
N SER A 281 -7.91 1.16 13.78
CA SER A 281 -7.91 0.67 15.18
C SER A 281 -8.31 -0.80 15.34
N ILE A 282 -8.89 -1.45 14.32
CA ILE A 282 -9.24 -2.88 14.36
C ILE A 282 -8.04 -3.75 13.97
N TYR A 283 -7.15 -3.22 13.14
CA TYR A 283 -6.11 -4.01 12.47
C TYR A 283 -4.68 -3.65 12.91
N ILE A 284 -4.48 -2.45 13.46
CA ILE A 284 -3.21 -2.05 14.05
C ILE A 284 -3.07 -2.72 15.41
N ASP A 285 -2.08 -3.60 15.52
CA ASP A 285 -1.80 -4.41 16.71
C ASP A 285 -0.37 -4.17 17.24
N ASP A 286 -0.03 -4.80 18.36
CA ASP A 286 1.29 -4.70 18.99
C ASP A 286 2.41 -5.09 18.02
N GLY A 287 3.42 -4.23 17.89
CA GLY A 287 4.56 -4.39 16.99
C GLY A 287 4.38 -3.77 15.60
N ASP A 288 3.20 -3.26 15.28
CA ASP A 288 2.98 -2.40 14.12
C ASP A 288 3.61 -1.03 14.32
N TRP A 289 3.84 -0.34 13.21
CA TRP A 289 4.41 1.01 13.23
C TRP A 289 3.46 2.01 12.61
N VAL A 290 3.37 3.19 13.20
CA VAL A 290 2.45 4.25 12.78
C VAL A 290 3.18 5.57 12.65
N VAL A 291 2.64 6.45 11.81
CA VAL A 291 3.18 7.78 11.61
C VAL A 291 2.85 8.63 12.82
N GLY A 292 3.87 9.00 13.60
CA GLY A 292 3.72 9.87 14.77
C GLY A 292 3.48 11.33 14.39
N ASN A 293 4.01 11.77 13.25
CA ASN A 293 3.88 13.14 12.75
C ASN A 293 3.23 13.14 11.36
N PRO A 294 1.89 13.34 11.27
CA PRO A 294 1.20 13.34 10.00
C PRO A 294 1.59 14.57 9.16
N TYR A 295 1.49 14.45 7.83
CA TYR A 295 1.85 15.55 6.92
C TYR A 295 0.60 16.22 6.36
N GLN A 296 0.44 17.52 6.61
CA GLN A 296 -0.63 18.31 5.99
C GLN A 296 -0.17 18.82 4.62
N TRP A 297 -0.82 18.36 3.55
CA TRP A 297 -0.70 18.99 2.25
C TRP A 297 -1.39 20.34 2.25
N ASP A 298 -0.61 21.38 2.01
CA ASP A 298 -1.04 22.72 1.64
C ASP A 298 -0.59 23.10 0.21
N ASN A 299 0.37 22.35 -0.35
CA ASN A 299 0.93 22.55 -1.68
C ASN A 299 1.07 21.21 -2.45
N ILE A 300 0.44 21.08 -3.63
CA ILE A 300 0.44 19.85 -4.46
C ILE A 300 1.84 19.45 -4.96
N ASP A 301 2.73 20.42 -5.12
CA ASP A 301 4.09 20.18 -5.59
C ASP A 301 5.00 19.69 -4.46
N ALA A 302 4.53 19.75 -3.20
CA ALA A 302 5.28 19.26 -2.08
C ALA A 302 5.47 17.73 -2.18
N ARG A 303 6.70 17.31 -1.88
CA ARG A 303 7.11 15.91 -1.78
C ARG A 303 7.46 15.63 -0.33
N PRO A 304 6.48 15.26 0.51
CA PRO A 304 6.75 15.02 1.91
C PRO A 304 7.62 13.78 2.10
N GLU A 305 8.40 13.82 3.18
CA GLU A 305 9.00 12.64 3.77
C GLU A 305 8.19 12.29 5.02
N LEU A 306 7.48 11.17 4.97
CA LEU A 306 6.71 10.64 6.09
C LEU A 306 7.58 9.64 6.86
N ILE A 307 7.50 9.63 8.19
CA ILE A 307 8.30 8.72 9.03
C ILE A 307 7.36 7.89 9.90
N LEU A 308 7.54 6.56 9.86
CA LEU A 308 6.89 5.62 10.78
C LEU A 308 7.73 5.54 12.05
N ASP A 309 7.55 6.48 12.97
CA ASP A 309 8.40 6.70 14.15
C ASP A 309 7.77 6.24 15.48
N PHE A 310 6.60 5.62 15.44
CA PHE A 310 5.90 5.12 16.63
C PHE A 310 5.61 3.63 16.51
N GLU A 311 6.20 2.83 17.41
CA GLU A 311 5.89 1.40 17.56
C GLU A 311 4.70 1.21 18.53
N VAL A 312 3.72 0.40 18.12
CA VAL A 312 2.51 0.12 18.91
C VAL A 312 2.81 -0.95 19.98
N GLN A 313 2.35 -0.69 21.21
CA GLN A 313 2.57 -1.51 22.42
C GLN A 313 1.29 -1.70 23.25
#